data_AF-A0A349H0I1-F1
#
_entry.id   AF-A0A349H0I1-F1
#
_cell.length_a   1.000
_cell.length_b   1.000
_cell.length_c   1.000
_cell.angle_alpha   90.00
_cell.angle_beta   90.00
_cell.angle_gamma   90.00
#
_symmetry.space_group_name_H-M   'P 1'
#
loop_
_entity.id
_entity.type
_entity.pdbx_description
1 polymer ?
#
loop_
_entity_poly.entity_id
_entity_poly.type
_entity_poly.pdbx_seq_one_letter_code
_entity_poly.pdbx_strand_id
1 'polypeptide(L)'
;MKGFLAWVLGVGLLVSRLAQGAMPPDVTVARFKGDRQAAVSLTFDDALPSHIESAIPTLDRYGLKGTFFLLLNNIRPESTSNWDAWRAAVSNGHEAGSHSFTHPMLTQIRDQALLDYEISGSAKEIETHLGVRPTSFAYPSSDFNHDVRQVVRLVYAFDRADCRVWGGAGFQMVDGIKHVDQALRRKDWLFCMLHGVGEATWGPIDPEIFDGLVAHLARQSDAVWTDTYSRVAAYIAKRNAIKVIFRDVKPDSFDFRLRLPDDPHIAMIPKWPLTVKVALDGRDPKLARAMVDGSLLALTPSVCGHYLLADIETDGRWIQWSWK
;
A
#
# COMPACT_ATOMS: atom_id res chain seq x y z
N MET A 1 -16.40 4.23 -33.73
CA MET A 1 -15.21 4.06 -34.58
C MET A 1 -14.13 5.00 -34.09
N LYS A 2 -12.92 4.46 -33.85
CA LYS A 2 -11.62 5.12 -33.52
C LYS A 2 -11.55 5.78 -32.12
N GLY A 3 -10.63 5.44 -31.22
CA GLY A 3 -9.49 4.53 -31.28
C GLY A 3 -9.05 4.12 -29.86
N PHE A 4 -8.77 2.83 -29.70
CA PHE A 4 -8.18 2.22 -28.51
C PHE A 4 -6.66 2.38 -28.64
N LEU A 5 -6.01 3.18 -27.78
CA LEU A 5 -4.54 3.15 -27.67
C LEU A 5 -4.17 2.02 -26.70
N ALA A 6 -3.70 0.91 -27.26
CA ALA A 6 -3.05 -0.15 -26.51
C ALA A 6 -1.68 0.33 -26.04
N TRP A 7 -1.50 0.48 -24.72
CA TRP A 7 -0.17 0.56 -24.13
C TRP A 7 0.42 -0.85 -24.05
N VAL A 8 1.17 -1.24 -25.07
CA VAL A 8 2.10 -2.36 -24.97
C VAL A 8 3.29 -1.87 -24.15
N LEU A 9 3.39 -2.33 -22.90
CA LEU A 9 4.57 -2.18 -22.06
C LEU A 9 5.75 -2.91 -22.71
N GLY A 10 6.59 -2.14 -23.41
CA GLY A 10 7.92 -2.60 -23.80
C GLY A 10 8.82 -2.63 -22.56
N VAL A 11 9.22 -3.83 -22.12
CA VAL A 11 10.32 -4.01 -21.17
C VAL A 11 11.61 -3.57 -21.89
N GLY A 12 11.96 -2.30 -21.76
CA GLY A 12 13.24 -1.76 -22.24
C GLY A 12 14.37 -2.18 -21.31
N LEU A 13 14.91 -3.39 -21.51
CA LEU A 13 16.19 -3.81 -20.95
C LEU A 13 17.31 -2.99 -21.61
N LEU A 14 17.84 -1.99 -20.90
CA LEU A 14 19.11 -1.37 -21.28
C LEU A 14 20.23 -2.32 -20.84
N VAL A 15 20.59 -3.25 -21.72
CA VAL A 15 21.70 -4.18 -21.49
C VAL A 15 23.01 -3.44 -21.75
N SER A 16 23.67 -2.96 -20.70
CA SER A 16 25.11 -2.65 -20.78
C SER A 16 25.85 -3.94 -21.12
N ARG A 17 26.67 -3.93 -22.18
CA ARG A 17 27.39 -5.09 -22.76
C ARG A 17 27.63 -6.21 -21.74
N LEU A 18 26.77 -7.22 -21.76
CA LEU A 18 27.03 -8.49 -21.09
C LEU A 18 28.28 -9.09 -21.72
N ALA A 19 29.14 -9.73 -20.92
CA ALA A 19 30.13 -10.64 -21.44
C ALA A 19 29.41 -11.66 -22.34
N GLN A 20 29.94 -11.91 -23.54
CA GLN A 20 29.34 -12.81 -24.52
C GLN A 20 28.96 -14.14 -23.87
N GLY A 21 27.67 -14.46 -23.83
CA GLY A 21 27.15 -15.80 -23.53
C GLY A 21 26.40 -16.01 -22.22
N ALA A 22 26.42 -15.08 -21.25
CA ALA A 22 25.64 -15.24 -20.02
C ALA A 22 24.27 -14.53 -20.13
N MET A 23 23.18 -15.29 -20.01
CA MET A 23 21.84 -14.70 -19.83
C MET A 23 21.82 -13.92 -18.50
N PRO A 24 21.17 -12.75 -18.44
CA PRO A 24 21.01 -12.04 -17.19
C PRO A 24 20.26 -12.92 -16.17
N PRO A 25 20.64 -12.88 -14.88
CA PRO A 25 19.94 -13.63 -13.84
C PRO A 25 18.47 -13.24 -13.79
N ASP A 26 17.57 -14.20 -13.51
CA ASP A 26 16.16 -13.91 -13.29
C ASP A 26 15.96 -13.24 -11.92
N VAL A 27 16.00 -11.91 -11.94
CA VAL A 27 15.71 -11.04 -10.81
C VAL A 27 14.49 -10.19 -11.13
N THR A 28 13.42 -10.39 -10.38
CA THR A 28 12.16 -9.66 -10.56
C THR A 28 11.67 -9.10 -9.23
N VAL A 29 10.79 -8.10 -9.28
CA VAL A 29 10.12 -7.60 -8.06
C VAL A 29 8.77 -8.30 -7.92
N ALA A 30 8.55 -8.92 -6.76
CA ALA A 30 7.32 -9.61 -6.42
C ALA A 30 6.11 -8.69 -6.56
N ARG A 31 4.95 -9.27 -6.90
CA ARG A 31 3.72 -8.50 -7.08
C ARG A 31 3.26 -7.82 -5.80
N PHE A 32 3.39 -8.53 -4.69
CA PHE A 32 3.10 -8.07 -3.34
C PHE A 32 4.24 -8.45 -2.40
N LYS A 33 4.30 -7.80 -1.23
CA LYS A 33 5.35 -8.02 -0.25
C LYS A 33 5.49 -9.52 0.12
N GLY A 34 6.73 -9.99 0.18
CA GLY A 34 7.09 -11.38 0.46
C GLY A 34 6.44 -12.40 -0.47
N ASP A 35 6.22 -12.03 -1.74
CA ASP A 35 5.64 -12.90 -2.78
C ASP A 35 4.23 -13.44 -2.48
N ARG A 36 3.46 -12.68 -1.69
CA ARG A 36 2.04 -12.97 -1.42
C ARG A 36 1.21 -12.90 -2.70
N GLN A 37 0.14 -13.66 -2.74
CA GLN A 37 -0.69 -13.83 -3.94
C GLN A 37 -1.65 -12.63 -4.13
N ALA A 38 -2.16 -12.09 -3.03
CA ALA A 38 -3.07 -10.96 -3.00
C ALA A 38 -2.67 -9.97 -1.90
N ALA A 39 -3.27 -8.78 -1.95
CA ALA A 39 -3.22 -7.82 -0.86
C ALA A 39 -4.63 -7.41 -0.44
N VAL A 40 -4.78 -7.02 0.83
CA VAL A 40 -6.04 -6.50 1.39
C VAL A 40 -5.73 -5.26 2.21
N SER A 41 -6.49 -4.19 1.99
CA SER A 41 -6.46 -3.01 2.85
C SER A 41 -7.84 -2.77 3.45
N LEU A 42 -7.89 -2.79 4.78
CA LEU A 42 -9.09 -2.42 5.55
C LEU A 42 -9.07 -0.92 5.79
N THR A 43 -10.06 -0.22 5.25
CA THR A 43 -10.17 1.24 5.29
C THR A 43 -11.44 1.66 6.01
N PHE A 44 -11.36 2.72 6.80
CA PHE A 44 -12.45 3.23 7.62
C PHE A 44 -12.61 4.72 7.39
N ASP A 45 -13.82 5.15 7.06
CA ASP A 45 -14.13 6.55 6.78
C ASP A 45 -14.80 7.20 8.01
N ASP A 46 -14.67 8.53 8.10
CA ASP A 46 -15.36 9.44 9.04
C ASP A 46 -14.75 9.63 10.43
N ALA A 47 -13.63 9.00 10.77
CA ALA A 47 -12.99 9.13 12.11
C ALA A 47 -13.99 8.92 13.28
N LEU A 48 -14.79 7.86 13.22
CA LEU A 48 -15.85 7.58 14.19
C LEU A 48 -15.26 7.08 15.52
N PRO A 49 -15.96 7.29 16.66
CA PRO A 49 -15.52 6.77 17.96
C PRO A 49 -15.22 5.26 17.95
N SER A 50 -16.07 4.48 17.27
CA SER A 50 -15.88 3.02 17.14
C SER A 50 -14.56 2.61 16.45
N HIS A 51 -13.88 3.52 15.73
CA HIS A 51 -12.56 3.24 15.16
C HIS A 51 -11.51 3.07 16.26
N ILE A 52 -11.49 3.98 17.22
CA ILE A 52 -10.59 3.96 18.38
C ILE A 52 -11.02 2.87 19.37
N GLU A 53 -12.31 2.75 19.63
CA GLU A 53 -12.86 1.90 20.69
C GLU A 53 -12.94 0.42 20.29
N SER A 54 -13.17 0.11 19.01
CA SER A 54 -13.45 -1.25 18.54
C SER A 54 -12.52 -1.69 17.41
N ALA A 55 -12.37 -0.87 16.36
CA ALA A 55 -11.67 -1.29 15.15
C ALA A 55 -10.17 -1.49 15.38
N ILE A 56 -9.48 -0.48 15.90
CA ILE A 56 -8.04 -0.51 16.18
C ILE A 56 -7.69 -1.64 17.18
N PRO A 57 -8.34 -1.75 18.36
CA PRO A 57 -8.05 -2.84 19.28
C PRO A 57 -8.22 -4.23 18.69
N THR A 58 -9.21 -4.43 17.80
CA THR A 58 -9.42 -5.71 17.12
C THR A 58 -8.32 -6.00 16.11
N LEU A 59 -7.95 -5.02 15.27
CA LEU A 59 -6.84 -5.15 14.33
C LEU A 59 -5.53 -5.48 15.05
N ASP A 60 -5.24 -4.77 16.13
CA ASP A 60 -4.03 -4.94 16.93
C ASP A 60 -3.94 -6.32 17.58
N ARG A 61 -5.07 -6.86 18.06
CA ARG A 61 -5.14 -8.21 18.63
C ARG A 61 -4.64 -9.29 17.66
N TYR A 62 -4.86 -9.08 16.36
CA TYR A 62 -4.44 -9.99 15.29
C TYR A 62 -3.15 -9.54 14.59
N GLY A 63 -2.50 -8.48 15.07
CA GLY A 63 -1.26 -7.95 14.48
C GLY A 63 -1.46 -7.32 13.10
N LEU A 64 -2.68 -6.91 12.75
CA LEU A 64 -3.02 -6.30 11.48
C LEU A 64 -3.09 -4.77 11.59
N LYS A 65 -2.95 -4.09 10.46
CA LYS A 65 -3.04 -2.63 10.37
C LYS A 65 -4.16 -2.21 9.42
N GLY A 66 -4.68 -1.02 9.67
CA GLY A 66 -5.80 -0.44 8.94
C GLY A 66 -5.53 1.02 8.59
N THR A 67 -6.32 1.53 7.66
CA THR A 67 -6.29 2.92 7.22
C THR A 67 -7.54 3.63 7.68
N PHE A 68 -7.38 4.77 8.34
CA PHE A 68 -8.49 5.60 8.80
C PHE A 68 -8.45 6.91 8.03
N PHE A 69 -9.44 7.13 7.17
CA PHE A 69 -9.62 8.38 6.45
C PHE A 69 -10.33 9.36 7.37
N LEU A 70 -9.55 10.32 7.87
CA LEU A 70 -9.98 11.20 8.95
C LEU A 70 -10.83 12.34 8.42
N LEU A 71 -12.07 12.43 8.90
CA LEU A 71 -12.93 13.59 8.75
C LEU A 71 -12.67 14.54 9.92
N LEU A 72 -12.03 15.69 9.65
CA LEU A 72 -11.49 16.54 10.73
C LEU A 72 -12.59 17.07 11.66
N ASN A 73 -13.76 17.43 11.13
CA ASN A 73 -14.88 17.90 11.95
C ASN A 73 -15.34 16.87 12.99
N ASN A 74 -15.23 15.56 12.70
CA ASN A 74 -15.59 14.51 13.66
C ASN A 74 -14.55 14.34 14.77
N ILE A 75 -13.27 14.60 14.48
CA ILE A 75 -12.20 14.59 15.49
C ILE A 75 -12.35 15.78 16.45
N ARG A 76 -12.92 16.90 15.97
CA ARG A 76 -12.94 18.20 16.65
C ARG A 76 -11.51 18.70 16.88
N PRO A 77 -10.89 19.41 15.90
CA PRO A 77 -9.46 19.73 15.91
C PRO A 77 -8.97 20.42 17.19
N GLU A 78 -9.86 21.17 17.87
CA GLU A 78 -9.62 21.82 19.15
C GLU A 78 -9.49 20.86 20.35
N SER A 79 -9.89 19.59 20.22
CA SER A 79 -9.90 18.57 21.27
C SER A 79 -8.58 17.79 21.30
N THR A 80 -7.66 18.19 22.20
CA THR A 80 -6.36 17.52 22.37
C THR A 80 -6.48 16.04 22.72
N SER A 81 -7.47 15.65 23.54
CA SER A 81 -7.69 14.26 23.94
C SER A 81 -8.09 13.36 22.78
N ASN A 82 -8.83 13.88 21.79
CA ASN A 82 -9.21 13.10 20.62
C ASN A 82 -7.99 12.81 19.74
N TRP A 83 -7.05 13.76 19.65
CA TRP A 83 -5.79 13.59 18.93
C TRP A 83 -4.79 12.65 19.61
N ASP A 84 -4.83 12.46 20.93
CA ASP A 84 -3.97 11.51 21.63
C ASP A 84 -4.21 10.07 21.15
N ALA A 85 -5.48 9.67 21.00
CA ALA A 85 -5.84 8.35 20.51
C ALA A 85 -5.37 8.10 19.07
N TRP A 86 -5.53 9.09 18.19
CA TRP A 86 -5.03 9.01 16.81
C TRP A 86 -3.50 9.00 16.73
N ARG A 87 -2.81 9.76 17.59
CA ARG A 87 -1.34 9.69 17.71
C ARG A 87 -0.89 8.30 18.13
N ALA A 88 -1.59 7.66 19.07
CA ALA A 88 -1.29 6.29 19.47
C ALA A 88 -1.50 5.31 18.31
N ALA A 89 -2.61 5.43 17.57
CA ALA A 89 -2.90 4.60 16.41
C ALA A 89 -1.83 4.70 15.31
N VAL A 90 -1.45 5.93 14.94
CA VAL A 90 -0.39 6.19 13.95
C VAL A 90 0.97 5.69 14.43
N SER A 91 1.33 5.94 15.70
CA SER A 91 2.59 5.44 16.28
C SER A 91 2.65 3.91 16.29
N ASN A 92 1.49 3.26 16.39
CA ASN A 92 1.34 1.81 16.28
C ASN A 92 1.22 1.33 14.81
N GLY A 93 1.48 2.18 13.83
CA GLY A 93 1.60 1.82 12.42
C GLY A 93 0.28 1.71 11.64
N HIS A 94 -0.85 2.16 12.21
CA HIS A 94 -2.04 2.44 11.42
C HIS A 94 -1.82 3.69 10.54
N GLU A 95 -2.56 3.78 9.45
CA GLU A 95 -2.50 4.95 8.58
C GLU A 95 -3.59 5.95 8.94
N ALA A 96 -3.22 7.23 9.03
CA ALA A 96 -4.13 8.36 8.95
C ALA A 96 -4.14 8.90 7.51
N GLY A 97 -5.22 8.61 6.77
CA GLY A 97 -5.55 9.27 5.50
C GLY A 97 -6.47 10.47 5.73
N SER A 98 -6.73 11.27 4.71
CA SER A 98 -7.66 12.40 4.80
C SER A 98 -9.02 12.08 4.16
N HIS A 99 -10.10 12.51 4.81
CA HIS A 99 -11.46 12.45 4.30
C HIS A 99 -12.10 13.85 4.20
N SER A 100 -11.32 14.85 3.80
CA SER A 100 -11.68 16.28 3.83
C SER A 100 -11.90 16.84 5.23
N PHE A 101 -12.25 18.14 5.32
CA PHE A 101 -12.48 18.79 6.59
C PHE A 101 -13.93 18.62 7.07
N THR A 102 -14.91 18.91 6.20
CA THR A 102 -16.34 18.96 6.56
C THR A 102 -17.23 17.98 5.80
N HIS A 103 -16.64 17.08 4.99
CA HIS A 103 -17.35 16.12 4.15
C HIS A 103 -18.28 16.76 3.08
N PRO A 104 -17.84 17.78 2.31
CA PRO A 104 -18.67 18.40 1.27
C PRO A 104 -18.67 17.57 -0.03
N MET A 105 -19.66 17.83 -0.90
CA MET A 105 -19.59 17.39 -2.30
C MET A 105 -18.56 18.25 -3.05
N LEU A 106 -17.32 17.75 -3.15
CA LEU A 106 -16.17 18.49 -3.67
C LEU A 106 -16.39 19.04 -5.09
N THR A 107 -17.15 18.33 -5.94
CA THR A 107 -17.42 18.78 -7.32
C THR A 107 -18.37 19.96 -7.40
N GLN A 108 -19.07 20.27 -6.30
CA GLN A 108 -20.02 21.39 -6.20
C GLN A 108 -19.38 22.66 -5.65
N ILE A 109 -18.17 22.57 -5.09
CA ILE A 109 -17.45 23.72 -4.55
C ILE A 109 -16.92 24.56 -5.71
N ARG A 110 -17.36 25.82 -5.78
CA ARG A 110 -16.91 26.79 -6.80
C ARG A 110 -15.85 27.75 -6.26
N ASP A 111 -15.81 27.92 -4.94
CA ASP A 111 -14.82 28.76 -4.27
C ASP A 111 -13.51 27.98 -4.09
N GLN A 112 -12.44 28.46 -4.71
CA GLN A 112 -11.14 27.77 -4.67
C GLN A 112 -10.55 27.72 -3.26
N ALA A 113 -10.74 28.77 -2.45
CA ALA A 113 -10.21 28.80 -1.09
C ALA A 113 -10.91 27.78 -0.21
N LEU A 114 -12.22 27.58 -0.39
CA LEU A 114 -12.96 26.51 0.27
C LEU A 114 -12.49 25.12 -0.21
N LEU A 115 -12.28 24.92 -1.51
CA LEU A 115 -11.76 23.65 -2.03
C LEU A 115 -10.37 23.33 -1.46
N ASP A 116 -9.49 24.33 -1.41
CA ASP A 116 -8.15 24.21 -0.85
C ASP A 116 -8.18 23.96 0.67
N TYR A 117 -9.12 24.57 1.38
CA TYR A 117 -9.33 24.30 2.81
C TYR A 117 -9.74 22.84 3.06
N GLU A 118 -10.68 22.34 2.28
CA GLU A 118 -11.16 20.96 2.39
C GLU A 118 -10.08 19.92 2.05
N ILE A 119 -9.25 20.20 1.04
CA ILE A 119 -8.23 19.25 0.54
C ILE A 119 -6.87 19.45 1.23
N SER A 120 -6.31 20.65 1.18
CA SER A 120 -4.98 20.95 1.73
C SER A 120 -5.02 21.28 3.21
N GLY A 121 -6.08 21.97 3.66
CA GLY A 121 -6.26 22.29 5.08
C GLY A 121 -6.40 21.03 5.93
N SER A 122 -7.18 20.04 5.47
CA SER A 122 -7.28 18.74 6.14
C SER A 122 -5.93 18.02 6.27
N ALA A 123 -5.07 18.04 5.23
CA ALA A 123 -3.73 17.49 5.32
C ALA A 123 -2.87 18.18 6.38
N LYS A 124 -2.95 19.52 6.44
CA LYS A 124 -2.19 20.35 7.37
C LYS A 124 -2.59 20.07 8.82
N GLU A 125 -3.89 19.92 9.12
CA GLU A 125 -4.34 19.58 10.47
C GLU A 125 -3.84 18.20 10.90
N ILE A 126 -3.95 17.20 10.02
CA ILE A 126 -3.43 15.86 10.30
C ILE A 126 -1.91 15.91 10.58
N GLU A 127 -1.15 16.61 9.75
CA GLU A 127 0.30 16.76 9.95
C GLU A 127 0.64 17.50 11.25
N THR A 128 -0.09 18.58 11.56
CA THR A 128 0.11 19.38 12.77
C THR A 128 -0.11 18.57 14.03
N HIS A 129 -1.16 17.74 14.07
CA HIS A 129 -1.54 17.01 15.27
C HIS A 129 -0.90 15.62 15.39
N LEU A 130 -0.60 14.96 14.27
CA LEU A 130 -0.07 13.59 14.27
C LEU A 130 1.43 13.53 13.96
N GLY A 131 2.05 14.62 13.50
CA GLY A 131 3.46 14.65 13.11
C GLY A 131 3.77 13.84 11.85
N VAL A 132 2.74 13.37 11.14
CA VAL A 132 2.86 12.63 9.88
C VAL A 132 1.99 13.29 8.81
N ARG A 133 2.57 13.51 7.63
CA ARG A 133 1.80 14.03 6.50
C ARG A 133 0.97 12.90 5.89
N PRO A 134 -0.37 13.04 5.76
CA PRO A 134 -1.19 12.01 5.13
C PRO A 134 -0.84 11.88 3.65
N THR A 135 -0.69 10.63 3.19
CA THR A 135 -0.34 10.33 1.78
C THR A 135 -1.53 9.93 0.92
N SER A 136 -2.68 9.66 1.53
CA SER A 136 -3.87 9.12 0.88
C SER A 136 -5.11 9.98 1.16
N PHE A 137 -6.01 10.05 0.17
CA PHE A 137 -7.26 10.80 0.26
C PHE A 137 -8.47 9.94 -0.18
N ALA A 138 -9.54 9.96 0.62
CA ALA A 138 -10.83 9.41 0.26
C ALA A 138 -11.81 10.57 -0.01
N TYR A 139 -12.49 10.52 -1.16
CA TYR A 139 -13.46 11.55 -1.54
C TYR A 139 -14.77 11.38 -0.75
N PRO A 140 -15.24 12.42 -0.04
CA PRO A 140 -16.57 12.45 0.55
C PRO A 140 -17.64 12.04 -0.45
N SER A 141 -18.55 11.16 -0.06
CA SER A 141 -19.62 10.63 -0.94
C SER A 141 -19.12 10.02 -2.25
N SER A 142 -17.83 9.67 -2.36
CA SER A 142 -17.17 9.31 -3.63
C SER A 142 -17.36 10.35 -4.74
N ASP A 143 -17.56 11.62 -4.38
CA ASP A 143 -17.78 12.72 -5.30
C ASP A 143 -16.45 13.28 -5.81
N PHE A 144 -16.10 12.95 -7.06
CA PHE A 144 -14.91 13.46 -7.72
C PHE A 144 -15.13 13.62 -9.23
N ASN A 145 -14.35 14.53 -9.81
CA ASN A 145 -14.20 14.68 -11.25
C ASN A 145 -12.72 14.89 -11.60
N HIS A 146 -12.41 15.16 -12.87
CA HIS A 146 -11.04 15.37 -13.31
C HIS A 146 -10.34 16.50 -12.54
N ASP A 147 -11.01 17.65 -12.38
CA ASP A 147 -10.43 18.86 -11.81
C ASP A 147 -10.18 18.71 -10.30
N VAL A 148 -11.16 18.19 -9.55
CA VAL A 148 -11.00 17.89 -8.11
C VAL A 148 -9.86 16.90 -7.89
N ARG A 149 -9.77 15.86 -8.74
CA ARG A 149 -8.70 14.86 -8.64
C ARG A 149 -7.31 15.46 -8.89
N GLN A 150 -7.19 16.44 -9.78
CA GLN A 150 -5.92 17.15 -9.98
C GLN A 150 -5.50 17.89 -8.70
N VAL A 151 -6.43 18.60 -8.05
CA VAL A 151 -6.13 19.31 -6.78
C VAL A 151 -5.72 18.33 -5.68
N VAL A 152 -6.44 17.22 -5.52
CA VAL A 152 -6.07 16.17 -4.55
C VAL A 152 -4.66 15.65 -4.81
N ARG A 153 -4.29 15.39 -6.07
CA ARG A 153 -2.97 14.85 -6.43
C ARG A 153 -1.79 15.81 -6.27
N LEU A 154 -2.05 17.11 -6.07
CA LEU A 154 -1.01 18.06 -5.66
C LEU A 154 -0.62 17.90 -4.18
N VAL A 155 -1.55 17.38 -3.37
CA VAL A 155 -1.39 17.28 -1.91
C VAL A 155 -1.07 15.85 -1.48
N TYR A 156 -1.76 14.87 -2.05
CA TYR A 156 -1.71 13.46 -1.68
C TYR A 156 -1.08 12.62 -2.78
N ALA A 157 -0.23 11.66 -2.40
CA ALA A 157 0.37 10.73 -3.35
C ALA A 157 -0.67 9.77 -3.96
N PHE A 158 -1.70 9.42 -3.19
CA PHE A 158 -2.72 8.47 -3.60
C PHE A 158 -4.12 8.99 -3.32
N ASP A 159 -5.07 8.60 -4.17
CA ASP A 159 -6.48 8.91 -4.02
C ASP A 159 -7.31 7.64 -4.24
N ARG A 160 -8.49 7.55 -3.61
CA ARG A 160 -9.32 6.33 -3.65
C ARG A 160 -10.19 6.19 -4.92
N ALA A 161 -10.06 7.07 -5.92
CA ALA A 161 -10.99 7.11 -7.07
C ALA A 161 -11.01 5.80 -7.90
N ASP A 162 -9.86 5.14 -8.02
CA ASP A 162 -9.74 3.91 -8.85
C ASP A 162 -9.89 2.62 -8.03
N CYS A 163 -10.26 2.73 -6.76
CA CYS A 163 -10.39 1.57 -5.89
C CYS A 163 -11.72 0.86 -6.17
N ARG A 164 -11.66 -0.46 -6.34
CA ARG A 164 -12.87 -1.29 -6.28
C ARG A 164 -13.28 -1.40 -4.82
N VAL A 165 -14.11 -0.46 -4.41
CA VAL A 165 -14.64 -0.41 -3.06
C VAL A 165 -15.62 -1.55 -2.85
N TRP A 166 -15.51 -2.20 -1.69
CA TRP A 166 -16.48 -3.17 -1.22
C TRP A 166 -16.74 -2.96 0.27
N GLY A 167 -18.00 -2.86 0.68
CA GLY A 167 -18.39 -2.25 1.95
C GLY A 167 -19.82 -1.71 2.00
N GLY A 168 -20.24 -1.15 3.14
CA GLY A 168 -21.46 -0.36 3.28
C GLY A 168 -22.68 -1.11 3.82
N ALA A 169 -23.86 -0.48 3.69
CA ALA A 169 -25.08 -0.96 4.34
C ALA A 169 -25.48 -2.38 3.91
N GLY A 170 -25.65 -3.26 4.92
CA GLY A 170 -26.05 -4.65 4.72
C GLY A 170 -24.89 -5.63 4.50
N PHE A 171 -23.65 -5.17 4.51
CA PHE A 171 -22.45 -6.00 4.39
C PHE A 171 -22.38 -7.11 5.44
N GLN A 172 -22.13 -8.35 5.00
CA GLN A 172 -22.02 -9.53 5.87
C GLN A 172 -20.61 -10.14 5.85
N MET A 173 -20.25 -10.86 6.92
CA MET A 173 -18.96 -11.58 7.02
C MET A 173 -18.71 -12.52 5.83
N VAL A 174 -19.77 -13.24 5.43
CA VAL A 174 -19.71 -14.21 4.32
C VAL A 174 -19.31 -13.55 3.01
N ASP A 175 -19.72 -12.31 2.80
CA ASP A 175 -19.35 -11.56 1.62
C ASP A 175 -17.85 -11.19 1.70
N GLY A 176 -17.35 -10.87 2.90
CA GLY A 176 -15.94 -10.49 3.09
C GLY A 176 -14.97 -11.60 2.80
N ILE A 177 -15.26 -12.77 3.34
CA ILE A 177 -14.47 -13.97 3.05
C ILE A 177 -14.53 -14.28 1.55
N LYS A 178 -15.72 -14.23 0.93
CA LYS A 178 -15.84 -14.45 -0.53
C LYS A 178 -14.99 -13.47 -1.34
N HIS A 179 -14.93 -12.20 -0.96
CA HIS A 179 -14.12 -11.20 -1.66
C HIS A 179 -12.62 -11.42 -1.47
N VAL A 180 -12.17 -11.81 -0.28
CA VAL A 180 -10.77 -12.21 -0.03
C VAL A 180 -10.40 -13.41 -0.91
N ASP A 181 -11.26 -14.43 -0.98
CA ASP A 181 -11.05 -15.60 -1.83
C ASP A 181 -11.01 -15.26 -3.33
N GLN A 182 -11.86 -14.32 -3.76
CA GLN A 182 -11.84 -13.80 -5.13
C GLN A 182 -10.53 -13.06 -5.42
N ALA A 183 -10.04 -12.26 -4.48
CA ALA A 183 -8.80 -11.51 -4.63
C ALA A 183 -7.59 -12.46 -4.75
N LEU A 184 -7.56 -13.52 -3.93
CA LEU A 184 -6.57 -14.60 -4.04
C LEU A 184 -6.57 -15.25 -5.43
N ARG A 185 -7.75 -15.61 -5.96
CA ARG A 185 -7.87 -16.21 -7.30
C ARG A 185 -7.42 -15.26 -8.41
N ARG A 186 -7.76 -13.98 -8.30
CA ARG A 186 -7.43 -12.93 -9.27
C ARG A 186 -6.00 -12.40 -9.11
N LYS A 187 -5.35 -12.74 -8.00
CA LYS A 187 -4.04 -12.23 -7.58
C LYS A 187 -4.02 -10.71 -7.53
N ASP A 188 -5.07 -10.07 -7.03
CA ASP A 188 -5.21 -8.62 -7.02
C ASP A 188 -5.21 -8.02 -5.61
N TRP A 189 -5.44 -6.71 -5.55
CA TRP A 189 -5.52 -5.94 -4.32
C TRP A 189 -6.98 -5.61 -4.05
N LEU A 190 -7.48 -6.06 -2.90
CA LEU A 190 -8.82 -5.80 -2.41
C LEU A 190 -8.82 -4.62 -1.43
N PHE A 191 -9.83 -3.77 -1.56
CA PHE A 191 -10.06 -2.62 -0.71
C PHE A 191 -11.40 -2.78 -0.02
N CYS A 192 -11.38 -2.83 1.31
CA CYS A 192 -12.61 -2.85 2.10
C CYS A 192 -12.87 -1.45 2.64
N MET A 193 -14.02 -0.87 2.32
CA MET A 193 -14.46 0.42 2.87
C MET A 193 -15.48 0.16 3.97
N LEU A 194 -15.13 0.55 5.18
CA LEU A 194 -15.97 0.42 6.36
C LEU A 194 -16.23 1.82 6.92
N HIS A 195 -17.26 1.95 7.75
CA HIS A 195 -17.52 3.14 8.54
C HIS A 195 -17.46 2.72 10.01
N GLY A 196 -18.59 2.66 10.72
CA GLY A 196 -18.64 2.24 12.12
C GLY A 196 -18.50 0.73 12.32
N VAL A 197 -17.91 0.34 13.46
CA VAL A 197 -17.87 -1.05 13.95
C VAL A 197 -18.75 -1.14 15.20
N GLY A 198 -19.98 -1.65 15.05
CA GLY A 198 -20.98 -1.69 16.13
C GLY A 198 -21.64 -0.35 16.45
N GLU A 199 -21.38 0.70 15.66
CA GLU A 199 -21.94 2.04 15.83
C GLU A 199 -23.02 2.30 14.78
N ALA A 200 -24.12 2.99 15.13
CA ALA A 200 -25.20 3.27 14.20
C ALA A 200 -24.83 4.39 13.20
N THR A 201 -24.16 4.02 12.10
CA THR A 201 -23.71 4.95 11.05
C THR A 201 -24.24 4.57 9.67
N TRP A 202 -23.70 5.18 8.61
CA TRP A 202 -23.92 4.67 7.25
C TRP A 202 -23.22 3.32 7.10
N GLY A 203 -23.99 2.26 6.99
CA GLY A 203 -23.51 0.90 6.72
C GLY A 203 -22.45 0.35 7.69
N PRO A 204 -22.76 0.29 8.99
CA PRO A 204 -21.82 -0.25 9.96
C PRO A 204 -21.69 -1.76 9.82
N ILE A 205 -20.54 -2.25 10.24
CA ILE A 205 -20.27 -3.68 10.36
C ILE A 205 -20.53 -4.12 11.80
N ASP A 206 -21.16 -5.28 11.95
CA ASP A 206 -21.32 -5.90 13.26
C ASP A 206 -19.94 -6.26 13.86
N PRO A 207 -19.70 -6.05 15.16
CA PRO A 207 -18.39 -6.33 15.77
C PRO A 207 -17.94 -7.80 15.66
N GLU A 208 -18.84 -8.77 15.79
CA GLU A 208 -18.51 -10.20 15.64
C GLU A 208 -18.17 -10.52 14.18
N ILE A 209 -18.91 -9.89 13.25
CA ILE A 209 -18.61 -9.96 11.82
C ILE A 209 -17.21 -9.41 11.51
N PHE A 210 -16.87 -8.27 12.08
CA PHE A 210 -15.56 -7.64 11.88
C PHE A 210 -14.43 -8.48 12.47
N ASP A 211 -14.56 -8.98 13.71
CA ASP A 211 -13.56 -9.82 14.34
C ASP A 211 -13.28 -11.08 13.51
N GLY A 212 -14.33 -11.76 13.03
CA GLY A 212 -14.18 -12.96 12.20
C GLY A 212 -13.48 -12.69 10.86
N LEU A 213 -13.73 -11.54 10.23
CA LEU A 213 -13.02 -11.11 9.02
C LEU A 213 -11.52 -10.88 9.30
N VAL A 214 -11.19 -10.13 10.36
CA VAL A 214 -9.80 -9.85 10.76
C VAL A 214 -9.07 -11.15 11.12
N ALA A 215 -9.72 -12.04 11.87
CA ALA A 215 -9.19 -13.36 12.20
C ALA A 215 -8.93 -14.21 10.95
N HIS A 216 -9.82 -14.16 9.95
CA HIS A 216 -9.64 -14.85 8.69
C HIS A 216 -8.41 -14.33 7.93
N LEU A 217 -8.24 -13.01 7.83
CA LEU A 217 -7.08 -12.38 7.18
C LEU A 217 -5.77 -12.75 7.88
N ALA A 218 -5.74 -12.74 9.22
CA ALA A 218 -4.56 -13.12 9.99
C ALA A 218 -4.12 -14.58 9.73
N ARG A 219 -5.09 -15.51 9.62
CA ARG A 219 -4.84 -16.92 9.25
C ARG A 219 -4.33 -17.10 7.83
N GLN A 220 -4.55 -16.13 6.94
CA GLN A 220 -4.14 -16.17 5.54
C GLN A 220 -2.85 -15.37 5.26
N SER A 221 -2.11 -14.98 6.31
CA SER A 221 -0.95 -14.06 6.19
C SER A 221 0.22 -14.56 5.33
N ASP A 222 0.29 -15.86 5.04
CA ASP A 222 1.24 -16.45 4.09
C ASP A 222 0.83 -16.22 2.62
N ALA A 223 -0.47 -16.07 2.35
CA ALA A 223 -1.02 -15.89 1.00
C ALA A 223 -1.50 -14.46 0.73
N VAL A 224 -1.92 -13.73 1.75
CA VAL A 224 -2.50 -12.39 1.69
C VAL A 224 -1.63 -11.40 2.45
N TRP A 225 -1.22 -10.33 1.78
CA TRP A 225 -0.60 -9.18 2.43
C TRP A 225 -1.68 -8.22 2.92
N THR A 226 -1.97 -8.24 4.22
CA THR A 226 -2.89 -7.27 4.83
C THR A 226 -2.09 -6.11 5.42
N ASP A 227 -2.31 -4.90 4.90
CA ASP A 227 -1.58 -3.70 5.33
C ASP A 227 -2.36 -2.43 4.99
N THR A 228 -1.84 -1.28 5.44
CA THR A 228 -2.44 0.02 5.17
C THR A 228 -2.49 0.32 3.67
N TYR A 229 -3.52 1.06 3.27
CA TYR A 229 -3.75 1.51 1.92
C TYR A 229 -2.50 2.16 1.29
N SER A 230 -1.90 3.14 1.97
CA SER A 230 -0.71 3.83 1.43
C SER A 230 0.49 2.93 1.27
N ARG A 231 0.69 1.94 2.16
CA ARG A 231 1.83 1.01 2.04
C ARG A 231 1.66 0.10 0.83
N VAL A 232 0.47 -0.46 0.62
CA VAL A 232 0.20 -1.28 -0.56
C VAL A 232 0.25 -0.44 -1.83
N ALA A 233 -0.33 0.77 -1.82
CA ALA A 233 -0.27 1.72 -2.94
C ALA A 233 1.19 2.09 -3.29
N ALA A 234 1.99 2.44 -2.28
CA ALA A 234 3.40 2.80 -2.43
C ALA A 234 4.22 1.67 -3.02
N TYR A 235 4.03 0.44 -2.51
CA TYR A 235 4.70 -0.74 -3.03
C TYR A 235 4.37 -0.95 -4.51
N ILE A 236 3.08 -0.93 -4.88
CA ILE A 236 2.64 -1.16 -6.26
C ILE A 236 3.16 -0.06 -7.19
N ALA A 237 3.04 1.21 -6.80
CA ALA A 237 3.51 2.34 -7.59
C ALA A 237 5.02 2.27 -7.84
N LYS A 238 5.82 2.03 -6.79
CA LYS A 238 7.27 1.87 -6.93
C LYS A 238 7.63 0.64 -7.74
N ARG A 239 7.02 -0.51 -7.48
CA ARG A 239 7.22 -1.74 -8.26
C ARG A 239 6.96 -1.51 -9.75
N ASN A 240 5.90 -0.80 -10.10
CA ASN A 240 5.56 -0.55 -11.50
C ASN A 240 6.53 0.44 -12.18
N ALA A 241 7.17 1.32 -11.40
CA ALA A 241 8.13 2.30 -11.90
C ALA A 241 9.59 1.80 -11.90
N ILE A 242 9.94 0.84 -11.03
CA ILE A 242 11.33 0.44 -10.78
C ILE A 242 11.96 -0.29 -11.95
N LYS A 243 13.25 -0.04 -12.16
CA LYS A 243 14.11 -0.84 -13.05
C LYS A 243 15.16 -1.59 -12.23
N VAL A 244 15.39 -2.85 -12.59
CA VAL A 244 16.52 -3.63 -12.08
C VAL A 244 17.71 -3.40 -13.00
N ILE A 245 18.83 -2.93 -12.44
CA ILE A 245 20.06 -2.66 -13.18
C ILE A 245 21.14 -3.60 -12.68
N PHE A 246 21.84 -4.27 -13.60
CA PHE A 246 22.89 -5.24 -13.28
C PHE A 246 24.29 -4.72 -13.59
N ARG A 247 25.28 -5.29 -12.91
CA ARG A 247 26.70 -5.23 -13.27
C ARG A 247 27.41 -6.49 -12.78
N ASP A 248 28.66 -6.68 -13.20
CA ASP A 248 29.56 -7.73 -12.69
C ASP A 248 28.95 -9.15 -12.70
N VAL A 249 28.15 -9.45 -13.73
CA VAL A 249 27.45 -10.73 -13.87
C VAL A 249 28.43 -11.85 -14.22
N LYS A 250 28.47 -12.88 -13.38
CA LYS A 250 29.27 -14.10 -13.47
C LYS A 250 28.38 -15.33 -13.24
N PRO A 251 28.85 -16.56 -13.51
CA PRO A 251 28.02 -17.77 -13.33
C PRO A 251 27.40 -17.94 -11.94
N ASP A 252 28.15 -17.60 -10.88
CA ASP A 252 27.72 -17.81 -9.48
C ASP A 252 27.58 -16.52 -8.67
N SER A 253 27.69 -15.36 -9.32
CA SER A 253 27.54 -14.07 -8.65
C SER A 253 27.15 -12.95 -9.61
N PHE A 254 26.41 -11.98 -9.11
CA PHE A 254 26.08 -10.77 -9.85
C PHE A 254 25.77 -9.64 -8.87
N ASP A 255 25.95 -8.40 -9.34
CA ASP A 255 25.51 -7.22 -8.63
C ASP A 255 24.26 -6.67 -9.30
N PHE A 256 23.26 -6.24 -8.52
CA PHE A 256 22.10 -5.54 -9.03
C PHE A 256 21.69 -4.36 -8.14
N ARG A 257 20.88 -3.45 -8.67
CA ARG A 257 20.22 -2.41 -7.86
C ARG A 257 18.84 -2.08 -8.39
N LEU A 258 18.02 -1.55 -7.51
CA LEU A 258 16.70 -1.01 -7.82
C LEU A 258 16.81 0.49 -8.13
N ARG A 259 16.44 0.91 -9.34
CA ARG A 259 16.46 2.32 -9.76
C ARG A 259 15.05 2.81 -10.06
N LEU A 260 14.57 3.74 -9.23
CA LEU A 260 13.35 4.51 -9.51
C LEU A 260 13.62 5.56 -10.60
N PRO A 261 12.59 5.96 -11.38
CA PRO A 261 12.70 7.09 -12.28
C PRO A 261 12.83 8.39 -11.49
N ASP A 262 13.36 9.42 -12.15
CA ASP A 262 13.31 10.79 -11.66
C ASP A 262 11.92 11.36 -11.99
N ASP A 263 10.95 11.07 -11.12
CA ASP A 263 9.55 11.46 -11.25
C ASP A 263 9.08 12.12 -9.95
N PRO A 264 8.55 13.36 -9.99
CA PRO A 264 8.13 14.09 -8.79
C PRO A 264 7.05 13.38 -7.97
N HIS A 265 6.12 12.67 -8.62
CA HIS A 265 5.09 11.91 -7.93
C HIS A 265 5.69 10.71 -7.20
N ILE A 266 6.62 9.99 -7.85
CA ILE A 266 7.36 8.88 -7.20
C ILE A 266 8.20 9.39 -6.02
N ALA A 267 8.75 10.60 -6.11
CA ALA A 267 9.53 11.23 -5.04
C ALA A 267 8.67 11.57 -3.80
N MET A 268 7.36 11.81 -3.96
CA MET A 268 6.44 12.02 -2.83
C MET A 268 6.13 10.73 -2.08
N ILE A 269 6.33 9.56 -2.70
CA ILE A 269 6.00 8.27 -2.09
C ILE A 269 7.11 7.88 -1.10
N PRO A 270 6.80 7.64 0.18
CA PRO A 270 7.78 7.22 1.19
C PRO A 270 8.65 6.07 0.71
N LYS A 271 9.96 6.11 1.00
CA LYS A 271 10.86 5.00 0.68
C LYS A 271 10.42 3.77 1.46
N TRP A 272 10.21 2.68 0.75
CA TRP A 272 9.78 1.41 1.32
C TRP A 272 10.48 0.28 0.59
N PRO A 273 10.90 -0.79 1.30
CA PRO A 273 11.53 -1.92 0.65
C PRO A 273 10.57 -2.63 -0.30
N LEU A 274 11.12 -3.12 -1.40
CA LEU A 274 10.44 -4.00 -2.35
C LEU A 274 10.95 -5.42 -2.18
N THR A 275 10.05 -6.40 -2.26
CA THR A 275 10.46 -7.80 -2.23
C THR A 275 10.98 -8.19 -3.59
N VAL A 276 12.27 -8.46 -3.67
CA VAL A 276 12.96 -8.95 -4.86
C VAL A 276 12.98 -10.48 -4.83
N LYS A 277 12.69 -11.08 -5.97
CA LYS A 277 12.75 -12.52 -6.24
C LYS A 277 13.99 -12.79 -7.07
N VAL A 278 14.81 -13.74 -6.65
CA VAL A 278 15.94 -14.27 -7.42
C VAL A 278 15.69 -15.75 -7.67
N ALA A 279 15.68 -16.17 -8.93
CA ALA A 279 15.48 -17.57 -9.27
C ALA A 279 16.63 -18.44 -8.75
N LEU A 280 16.29 -19.64 -8.27
CA LEU A 280 17.29 -20.60 -7.82
C LEU A 280 17.97 -21.32 -8.99
N ASP A 281 17.24 -21.61 -10.07
CA ASP A 281 17.75 -22.32 -11.26
C ASP A 281 18.52 -23.62 -10.92
N GLY A 282 17.99 -24.39 -9.96
CA GLY A 282 18.59 -25.64 -9.48
C GLY A 282 19.75 -25.47 -8.48
N ARG A 283 20.13 -24.24 -8.12
CA ARG A 283 21.14 -23.98 -7.09
C ARG A 283 20.59 -24.19 -5.68
N ASP A 284 21.45 -24.61 -4.74
CA ASP A 284 21.09 -24.78 -3.33
C ASP A 284 20.85 -23.42 -2.67
N PRO A 285 19.63 -23.15 -2.12
CA PRO A 285 19.35 -21.90 -1.42
C PRO A 285 20.26 -21.64 -0.22
N LYS A 286 20.83 -22.67 0.41
CA LYS A 286 21.71 -22.52 1.59
C LYS A 286 23.05 -21.87 1.27
N LEU A 287 23.48 -21.96 0.01
CA LEU A 287 24.71 -21.34 -0.50
C LEU A 287 24.50 -19.88 -0.93
N ALA A 288 23.24 -19.43 -1.05
CA ALA A 288 22.96 -18.07 -1.47
C ALA A 288 23.34 -17.04 -0.40
N ARG A 289 23.97 -15.95 -0.82
CA ARG A 289 24.30 -14.80 0.01
C ARG A 289 23.96 -13.53 -0.75
N ALA A 290 23.30 -12.60 -0.07
CA ALA A 290 23.02 -11.26 -0.57
C ALA A 290 23.57 -10.23 0.43
N MET A 291 24.30 -9.24 -0.07
CA MET A 291 24.90 -8.20 0.75
C MET A 291 24.59 -6.80 0.21
N VAL A 292 24.44 -5.84 1.12
CA VAL A 292 24.38 -4.41 0.82
C VAL A 292 25.33 -3.69 1.77
N ASP A 293 26.26 -2.89 1.24
CA ASP A 293 27.28 -2.17 2.02
C ASP A 293 28.00 -3.05 3.06
N GLY A 294 28.31 -4.30 2.70
CA GLY A 294 28.99 -5.27 3.58
C GLY A 294 28.10 -5.93 4.64
N SER A 295 26.81 -5.59 4.71
CA SER A 295 25.82 -6.21 5.61
C SER A 295 25.06 -7.31 4.89
N LEU A 296 24.85 -8.45 5.56
CA LEU A 296 24.04 -9.55 5.06
C LEU A 296 22.56 -9.19 5.06
N LEU A 297 21.89 -9.48 3.95
CA LEU A 297 20.44 -9.40 3.82
C LEU A 297 19.80 -10.72 4.25
N ALA A 298 18.63 -10.62 4.88
CA ALA A 298 17.82 -11.79 5.18
C ALA A 298 17.26 -12.38 3.87
N LEU A 299 17.44 -13.69 3.69
CA LEU A 299 16.92 -14.43 2.54
C LEU A 299 15.87 -15.44 3.01
N THR A 300 14.72 -15.44 2.36
CA THR A 300 13.63 -16.39 2.64
C THR A 300 13.21 -17.10 1.35
N PRO A 301 12.93 -18.42 1.37
CA PRO A 301 12.39 -19.10 0.21
C PRO A 301 10.99 -18.59 -0.14
N SER A 302 10.65 -18.54 -1.43
CA SER A 302 9.27 -18.32 -1.86
C SER A 302 8.39 -19.53 -1.56
N VAL A 303 7.08 -19.33 -1.51
CA VAL A 303 6.10 -20.42 -1.24
C VAL A 303 6.20 -21.55 -2.26
N CYS A 304 6.48 -21.25 -3.53
CA CYS A 304 6.67 -22.27 -4.57
C CYS A 304 8.07 -22.91 -4.57
N GLY A 305 9.01 -22.43 -3.74
CA GLY A 305 10.37 -22.97 -3.63
C GLY A 305 11.28 -22.71 -4.83
N HIS A 306 10.85 -21.94 -5.83
CA HIS A 306 11.65 -21.64 -7.03
C HIS A 306 12.50 -20.38 -6.91
N TYR A 307 12.22 -19.54 -5.90
CA TYR A 307 12.90 -18.25 -5.71
C TYR A 307 13.42 -18.10 -4.28
N LEU A 308 14.49 -17.33 -4.14
CA LEU A 308 14.83 -16.67 -2.89
C LEU A 308 14.32 -15.24 -2.92
N LEU A 309 13.82 -14.80 -1.78
CA LEU A 309 13.25 -13.48 -1.56
C LEU A 309 14.18 -12.66 -0.68
N ALA A 310 14.33 -11.38 -1.00
CA ALA A 310 14.97 -10.38 -0.16
C ALA A 310 14.17 -9.09 -0.22
N ASP A 311 13.95 -8.45 0.93
CA ASP A 311 13.38 -7.10 0.97
C ASP A 311 14.52 -6.09 0.75
N ILE A 312 14.44 -5.33 -0.35
CA ILE A 312 15.48 -4.41 -0.81
C ILE A 312 14.97 -2.98 -0.79
N GLU A 313 15.69 -2.10 -0.11
CA GLU A 313 15.40 -0.67 -0.10
C GLU A 313 15.49 -0.04 -1.50
N THR A 314 14.58 0.88 -1.82
CA THR A 314 14.56 1.59 -3.11
C THR A 314 15.49 2.81 -3.13
N ASP A 315 16.64 2.74 -2.46
CA ASP A 315 17.59 3.85 -2.30
C ASP A 315 18.70 3.88 -3.37
N GLY A 316 18.72 2.89 -4.26
CA GLY A 316 19.65 2.82 -5.39
C GLY A 316 21.00 2.19 -5.06
N ARG A 317 21.18 1.65 -3.85
CA ARG A 317 22.40 0.92 -3.46
C ARG A 317 22.54 -0.39 -4.23
N TRP A 318 23.80 -0.81 -4.37
CA TRP A 318 24.15 -2.06 -5.03
C TRP A 318 24.02 -3.23 -4.06
N ILE A 319 23.37 -4.28 -4.55
CA ILE A 319 23.19 -5.56 -3.89
C ILE A 319 24.12 -6.56 -4.55
N GLN A 320 24.99 -7.16 -3.76
CA GLN A 320 25.91 -8.20 -4.21
C GLN A 320 25.26 -9.56 -3.93
N TRP A 321 24.95 -10.32 -4.97
CA TRP A 321 24.36 -11.64 -4.86
C TRP A 321 25.35 -12.72 -5.29
N SER A 322 25.44 -13.82 -4.54
CA SER A 322 26.32 -14.94 -4.88
C SER A 322 25.82 -16.28 -4.33
N TRP A 323 26.29 -17.37 -4.93
CA TRP A 323 26.20 -18.72 -4.38
C TRP A 323 27.60 -19.19 -4.00
N LYS A 324 27.86 -19.36 -2.71
CA LYS A 324 29.15 -19.77 -2.14
C LYS A 324 28.95 -20.79 -1.03
#